data_AF-A0A661MTX6-F1
#
_entry.id   AF-A0A661MTX6-F1
#
_cell.length_a   1.000
_cell.length_b   1.000
_cell.length_c   1.000
_cell.angle_alpha   90.00
_cell.angle_beta   90.00
_cell.angle_gamma   90.00
#
_symmetry.space_group_name_H-M   'P 1'
#
loop_
_entity.id
_entity.type
_entity.pdbx_description
1 polymer ?
#
loop_
_entity_poly.entity_id
_entity_poly.type
_entity_poly.pdbx_seq_one_letter_code
_entity_poly.pdbx_strand_id
1 'polypeptide(L)'
;LVAAALLSTASVSSQRTLMASPTCEELTIMDFLARLDEERGRYKRGLDVEDRRDLSQLRREVCAPYVGYRVTRQPTTTWSNGRVIVRGYLELNHPNGRIAKNRSGAWFYPSGSKAKSALGQWDYPTGMLARTSRGGIWYTRDGKYVEDADKARADACEYLGKHLCPLGKADEDLLAVTVMGLINKTTPPKQKPKPEESKGASDKRE
;
A
#
# COMPACT_ATOMS: atom_id res chain seq x y z
N LEU A 1 -41.50 53.17 -1.25
CA LEU A 1 -40.40 52.47 -0.55
C LEU A 1 -40.94 51.19 0.07
N VAL A 2 -40.84 50.06 -0.64
CA VAL A 2 -40.91 48.71 -0.02
C VAL A 2 -39.92 47.83 -0.78
N ALA A 3 -39.07 47.16 -0.02
CA ALA A 3 -37.83 46.53 -0.44
C ALA A 3 -38.01 45.16 -1.09
N ALA A 4 -37.04 44.83 -1.94
CA ALA A 4 -36.89 43.61 -2.70
C ALA A 4 -36.61 42.38 -1.82
N ALA A 5 -37.08 41.21 -2.27
CA ALA A 5 -36.56 39.91 -1.85
C ALA A 5 -36.34 39.06 -3.11
N LEU A 6 -35.12 39.10 -3.65
CA LEU A 6 -34.64 38.18 -4.67
C LEU A 6 -34.20 36.88 -3.97
N LEU A 7 -34.93 35.80 -4.23
CA LEU A 7 -34.56 34.44 -3.81
C LEU A 7 -33.37 33.97 -4.67
N SER A 8 -32.16 34.06 -4.12
CA SER A 8 -30.99 33.41 -4.69
C SER A 8 -31.09 31.89 -4.47
N THR A 9 -31.40 31.15 -5.53
CA THR A 9 -31.20 29.70 -5.57
C THR A 9 -29.69 29.42 -5.67
N ALA A 10 -29.06 29.18 -4.53
CA ALA A 10 -27.70 28.68 -4.48
C ALA A 10 -27.65 27.30 -5.13
N SER A 11 -27.08 27.24 -6.34
CA SER A 11 -26.69 25.99 -6.99
C SER A 11 -25.73 25.24 -6.06
N VAL A 12 -26.18 24.10 -5.53
CA VAL A 12 -25.34 23.17 -4.78
C VAL A 12 -24.31 22.64 -5.78
N SER A 13 -23.13 23.25 -5.75
CA SER A 13 -21.95 22.76 -6.45
C SER A 13 -21.63 21.37 -5.91
N SER A 14 -22.07 20.33 -6.62
CA SER A 14 -21.54 18.98 -6.48
C SER A 14 -20.04 19.05 -6.72
N GLN A 15 -19.27 19.17 -5.64
CA GLN A 15 -17.85 18.95 -5.66
C GLN A 15 -17.63 17.54 -6.22
N ARG A 16 -17.25 17.46 -7.51
CA ARG A 16 -16.73 16.24 -8.12
C ARG A 16 -15.56 15.81 -7.25
N THR A 17 -15.82 14.87 -6.35
CA THR A 17 -14.77 14.23 -5.57
C THR A 17 -13.93 13.49 -6.61
N LEU A 18 -12.71 13.98 -6.86
CA LEU A 18 -11.79 13.36 -7.81
C LEU A 18 -11.43 11.99 -7.26
N MET A 19 -12.10 10.96 -7.75
CA MET A 19 -11.83 9.57 -7.43
C MET A 19 -10.68 9.11 -8.32
N ALA A 20 -9.51 8.88 -7.73
CA ALA A 20 -8.35 8.34 -8.43
C ALA A 20 -8.16 6.86 -8.10
N SER A 21 -7.64 6.07 -9.03
CA SER A 21 -7.18 4.72 -8.73
C SER A 21 -5.98 4.76 -7.78
N PRO A 22 -5.84 3.78 -6.87
CA PRO A 22 -4.63 3.65 -6.05
C PRO A 22 -3.40 3.40 -6.93
N THR A 23 -2.22 3.83 -6.47
CA THR A 23 -0.96 3.53 -7.18
C THR A 23 -0.44 2.13 -6.85
N CYS A 24 0.49 1.62 -7.66
CA CYS A 24 1.13 0.34 -7.39
C CYS A 24 1.90 0.36 -6.05
N GLU A 25 2.52 1.49 -5.72
CA GLU A 25 3.22 1.72 -4.46
C GLU A 25 2.26 1.66 -3.27
N GLU A 26 1.11 2.34 -3.37
CA GLU A 26 0.10 2.34 -2.31
C GLU A 26 -0.45 0.92 -2.05
N LEU A 27 -0.74 0.16 -3.10
CA LEU A 27 -1.17 -1.24 -2.96
C LEU A 27 -0.07 -2.16 -2.42
N THR A 28 1.19 -1.87 -2.75
CA THR A 28 2.32 -2.62 -2.22
C THR A 28 2.50 -2.33 -0.73
N ILE A 29 2.40 -1.07 -0.30
CA ILE A 29 2.40 -0.69 1.12
C ILE A 29 1.29 -1.43 1.87
N MET A 30 0.07 -1.45 1.33
CA MET A 30 -1.06 -2.17 1.94
C MET A 30 -0.78 -3.67 2.12
N ASP A 31 -0.16 -4.35 1.15
CA ASP A 31 0.21 -5.76 1.27
C ASP A 31 1.23 -5.99 2.39
N PHE A 32 2.26 -5.14 2.50
CA PHE A 32 3.22 -5.22 3.59
C PHE A 32 2.57 -4.99 4.95
N LEU A 33 1.68 -4.00 5.06
CA LEU A 33 0.95 -3.73 6.29
C LEU A 33 0.06 -4.90 6.68
N ALA A 34 -0.66 -5.51 5.74
CA ALA A 34 -1.48 -6.69 6.01
C ALA A 34 -0.66 -7.86 6.55
N ARG A 35 0.53 -8.10 6.01
CA ARG A 35 1.42 -9.16 6.50
C ARG A 35 1.94 -8.89 7.90
N LEU A 36 2.39 -7.66 8.16
CA LEU A 36 2.86 -7.23 9.47
C LEU A 36 1.74 -7.36 10.53
N ASP A 37 0.50 -7.05 10.15
CA ASP A 37 -0.69 -7.12 11.00
C ASP A 37 -1.17 -8.55 11.30
N GLU A 38 -0.89 -9.51 10.40
CA GLU A 38 -1.23 -10.92 10.59
C GLU A 38 -0.25 -11.68 11.52
N GLU A 39 0.81 -11.03 11.97
CA GLU A 39 1.83 -11.67 12.79
C GLU A 39 1.36 -11.95 14.21
N ARG A 40 1.80 -13.09 14.77
CA ARG A 40 1.27 -13.66 16.02
C ARG A 40 1.32 -12.67 17.18
N GLY A 41 0.15 -12.17 17.56
CA GLY A 41 -0.08 -11.53 18.86
C GLY A 41 -1.51 -11.01 19.00
N ARG A 42 -2.34 -11.73 19.78
CA ARG A 42 -3.66 -11.43 20.41
C ARG A 42 -4.70 -10.51 19.75
N TYR A 43 -4.42 -9.84 18.64
CA TYR A 43 -5.26 -8.85 18.00
C TYR A 43 -5.67 -9.35 16.62
N LYS A 44 -6.91 -9.02 16.27
CA LYS A 44 -7.71 -9.62 15.19
C LYS A 44 -6.93 -9.68 13.87
N ARG A 45 -7.00 -10.84 13.20
CA ARG A 45 -6.58 -11.05 11.80
C ARG A 45 -7.12 -9.90 10.95
N GLY A 46 -6.21 -9.09 10.41
CA GLY A 46 -6.53 -7.82 9.79
C GLY A 46 -7.37 -7.94 8.52
N LEU A 47 -7.08 -8.94 7.69
CA LEU A 47 -7.86 -9.30 6.50
C LEU A 47 -8.28 -10.78 6.59
N ASP A 48 -9.41 -11.11 6.00
CA ASP A 48 -9.79 -12.52 5.80
C ASP A 48 -9.07 -13.12 4.56
N VAL A 49 -9.39 -14.36 4.19
CA VAL A 49 -8.73 -15.02 3.05
C VAL A 49 -9.16 -14.39 1.73
N GLU A 50 -10.43 -14.01 1.64
CA GLU A 50 -11.09 -13.42 0.49
C GLU A 50 -10.53 -12.02 0.21
N ASP A 51 -10.48 -11.16 1.22
CA ASP A 51 -9.92 -9.82 1.22
C ASP A 51 -8.44 -9.83 0.76
N ARG A 52 -7.66 -10.83 1.18
CA ARG A 52 -6.26 -10.98 0.74
C ARG A 52 -6.14 -11.34 -0.72
N ARG A 53 -7.04 -12.19 -1.22
CA ARG A 53 -7.08 -12.54 -2.66
C ARG A 53 -7.43 -11.32 -3.47
N ASP A 54 -8.41 -10.54 -3.02
CA ASP A 54 -8.81 -9.28 -3.65
C ASP A 54 -7.65 -8.27 -3.70
N LEU A 55 -6.98 -8.03 -2.58
CA LEU A 55 -5.83 -7.12 -2.54
C LEU A 55 -4.70 -7.59 -3.48
N SER A 56 -4.41 -8.90 -3.46
CA SER A 56 -3.38 -9.50 -4.33
C SER A 56 -3.74 -9.40 -5.80
N GLN A 57 -5.01 -9.58 -6.16
CA GLN A 57 -5.50 -9.48 -7.52
C GLN A 57 -5.42 -8.03 -8.01
N LEU A 58 -5.98 -7.08 -7.25
CA LEU A 58 -5.94 -5.67 -7.62
C LEU A 58 -4.50 -5.17 -7.81
N ARG A 59 -3.58 -5.59 -6.93
CA ARG A 59 -2.16 -5.27 -7.09
C ARG A 59 -1.60 -5.77 -8.41
N ARG A 60 -1.92 -7.01 -8.83
CA ARG A 60 -1.48 -7.53 -10.13
C ARG A 60 -2.03 -6.72 -11.29
N GLU A 61 -3.29 -6.29 -11.21
CA GLU A 61 -3.94 -5.49 -12.26
C GLU A 61 -3.33 -4.08 -12.36
N VAL A 62 -3.14 -3.39 -11.24
CA VAL A 62 -2.58 -2.03 -11.18
C VAL A 62 -1.08 -2.01 -11.45
N CYS A 63 -0.33 -3.00 -10.93
CA CYS A 63 1.12 -3.07 -11.09
C CYS A 63 1.57 -3.74 -12.40
N ALA A 64 0.65 -4.34 -13.19
CA ALA A 64 0.95 -4.95 -14.49
C ALA A 64 1.85 -4.10 -15.42
N PRO A 65 1.65 -2.78 -15.59
CA PRO A 65 2.53 -1.99 -16.46
C PRO A 65 3.95 -1.84 -15.90
N TYR A 66 4.14 -1.89 -14.58
CA TYR A 66 5.46 -1.81 -13.93
C TYR A 66 6.29 -3.08 -14.08
N VAL A 67 5.63 -4.23 -14.29
CA VAL A 67 6.28 -5.52 -14.56
C VAL A 67 6.34 -5.85 -16.07
N GLY A 68 6.06 -4.86 -16.93
CA GLY A 68 6.18 -5.00 -18.39
C GLY A 68 4.99 -5.72 -19.06
N TYR A 69 3.90 -5.99 -18.34
CA TYR A 69 2.69 -6.55 -18.92
C TYR A 69 1.79 -5.47 -19.50
N ARG A 70 1.14 -5.76 -20.63
CA ARG A 70 0.10 -4.89 -21.19
C ARG A 70 -1.11 -4.89 -20.26
N VAL A 71 -1.51 -3.71 -19.79
CA VAL A 71 -2.76 -3.50 -19.07
C VAL A 71 -3.91 -3.62 -20.07
N THR A 72 -4.68 -4.70 -19.98
CA THR A 72 -5.85 -4.92 -20.85
C THR A 72 -7.15 -4.42 -20.23
N ARG A 73 -7.14 -3.98 -18.96
CA ARG A 73 -8.31 -3.52 -18.20
C ARG A 73 -7.99 -2.34 -17.31
N GLN A 74 -8.93 -1.39 -17.20
CA GLN A 74 -8.85 -0.35 -16.18
C GLN A 74 -8.99 -0.97 -14.78
N PRO A 75 -8.24 -0.51 -13.76
CA PRO A 75 -8.38 -1.03 -12.40
C PRO A 75 -9.81 -0.83 -11.90
N THR A 76 -10.34 -1.83 -11.19
CA THR A 76 -11.66 -1.69 -10.57
C THR A 76 -11.63 -0.58 -9.51
N THR A 77 -12.78 0.07 -9.32
CA THR A 77 -12.98 1.07 -8.27
C THR A 77 -13.62 0.47 -7.02
N THR A 78 -13.96 -0.83 -7.05
CA THR A 78 -14.56 -1.60 -5.96
C THR A 78 -13.90 -2.95 -5.76
N TRP A 79 -13.84 -3.38 -4.50
CA TRP A 79 -13.44 -4.73 -4.06
C TRP A 79 -14.51 -5.74 -4.46
N SER A 80 -14.21 -7.05 -4.40
CA SER A 80 -15.21 -8.08 -4.76
C SER A 80 -16.42 -8.06 -3.83
N ASN A 81 -16.24 -7.60 -2.60
CA ASN A 81 -17.31 -7.40 -1.61
C ASN A 81 -18.16 -6.13 -1.85
N GLY A 82 -17.96 -5.43 -2.97
CA GLY A 82 -18.71 -4.24 -3.36
C GLY A 82 -18.27 -2.96 -2.67
N ARG A 83 -17.33 -3.00 -1.72
CA ARG A 83 -16.79 -1.80 -1.08
C ARG A 83 -15.87 -1.04 -2.01
N VAL A 84 -15.77 0.25 -1.77
CA VAL A 84 -15.06 1.19 -2.63
C VAL A 84 -13.55 1.13 -2.37
N ILE A 85 -12.76 0.89 -3.44
CA ILE A 85 -11.28 0.93 -3.45
C ILE A 85 -10.77 2.38 -3.56
N VAL A 86 -11.52 3.25 -4.25
CA VAL A 86 -10.96 4.50 -4.81
C VAL A 86 -10.29 5.38 -3.78
N ARG A 87 -9.19 5.99 -4.25
CA ARG A 87 -8.53 7.10 -3.60
C ARG A 87 -9.48 8.29 -3.69
N GLY A 88 -10.11 8.65 -2.57
CA GLY A 88 -10.94 9.87 -2.46
C GLY A 88 -10.08 11.14 -2.57
N TYR A 89 -10.44 12.23 -1.89
CA TYR A 89 -9.52 13.37 -1.66
C TYR A 89 -8.30 12.94 -0.80
N LEU A 90 -7.48 12.02 -1.29
CA LEU A 90 -6.31 11.41 -0.65
C LEU A 90 -6.60 10.38 0.46
N GLU A 91 -7.74 9.70 0.42
CA GLU A 91 -8.07 8.60 1.35
C GLU A 91 -8.15 7.26 0.62
N LEU A 92 -7.56 6.22 1.17
CA LEU A 92 -7.54 4.86 0.62
C LEU A 92 -8.05 3.88 1.67
N ASN A 93 -8.79 2.85 1.26
CA ASN A 93 -9.35 1.83 2.16
C ASN A 93 -8.79 0.44 1.86
N HIS A 94 -8.74 -0.41 2.90
CA HIS A 94 -8.53 -1.85 2.80
C HIS A 94 -9.78 -2.57 2.27
N PRO A 95 -9.66 -3.82 1.78
CA PRO A 95 -10.80 -4.64 1.35
C PRO A 95 -11.87 -4.80 2.42
N ASN A 96 -11.46 -4.96 3.68
CA ASN A 96 -12.33 -4.99 4.85
C ASN A 96 -12.99 -3.64 5.20
N GLY A 97 -12.87 -2.63 4.31
CA GLY A 97 -13.37 -1.26 4.34
C GLY A 97 -12.85 -0.35 5.46
N ARG A 98 -11.82 -0.77 6.20
CA ARG A 98 -11.12 0.16 7.10
C ARG A 98 -10.21 1.08 6.29
N ILE A 99 -9.95 2.26 6.83
CA ILE A 99 -9.03 3.21 6.23
C ILE A 99 -7.63 2.59 6.21
N ALA A 100 -6.96 2.63 5.06
CA ALA A 100 -5.56 2.28 4.87
C ALA A 100 -4.65 3.52 4.93
N LYS A 101 -5.08 4.62 4.28
CA LYS A 101 -4.39 5.91 4.27
C LYS A 101 -5.40 7.02 4.39
N ASN A 102 -5.13 8.00 5.24
CA ASN A 102 -6.00 9.17 5.37
C ASN A 102 -5.41 10.41 4.67
N ARG A 103 -6.17 11.51 4.63
CA ARG A 103 -5.77 12.77 3.98
C ARG A 103 -4.51 13.40 4.57
N SER A 104 -4.23 13.14 5.84
CA SER A 104 -3.01 13.62 6.51
C SER A 104 -1.76 12.81 6.16
N GLY A 105 -1.90 11.75 5.36
CA GLY A 105 -0.80 10.85 4.99
C GLY A 105 -0.44 9.83 6.07
N ALA A 106 -1.29 9.67 7.09
CA ALA A 106 -1.15 8.60 8.07
C ALA A 106 -1.60 7.26 7.47
N TRP A 107 -0.87 6.20 7.81
CA TRP A 107 -1.17 4.83 7.39
C TRP A 107 -1.72 3.99 8.54
N PHE A 108 -2.57 3.04 8.20
CA PHE A 108 -3.28 2.19 9.14
C PHE A 108 -3.22 0.73 8.68
N TYR A 109 -3.04 -0.15 9.66
CA TYR A 109 -3.13 -1.58 9.47
C TYR A 109 -4.58 -2.00 9.16
N PRO A 110 -4.80 -3.16 8.52
CA PRO A 110 -6.14 -3.67 8.32
C PRO A 110 -6.91 -3.93 9.62
N SER A 111 -6.24 -4.20 10.74
CA SER A 111 -6.83 -4.28 12.09
C SER A 111 -7.31 -2.92 12.64
N GLY A 112 -6.94 -1.82 11.97
CA GLY A 112 -7.26 -0.43 12.29
C GLY A 112 -6.28 0.27 13.24
N SER A 113 -5.25 -0.42 13.73
CA SER A 113 -4.16 0.23 14.45
C SER A 113 -3.37 1.15 13.51
N LYS A 114 -2.78 2.22 14.05
CA LYS A 114 -2.00 3.17 13.27
C LYS A 114 -0.62 2.57 12.97
N ALA A 115 -0.23 2.58 11.70
CA ALA A 115 1.08 2.13 11.23
C ALA A 115 2.06 3.29 11.08
N LYS A 116 1.59 4.42 10.54
CA LYS A 116 2.39 5.64 10.37
C LYS A 116 1.63 6.86 10.84
N SER A 117 2.27 7.73 11.60
CA SER A 117 1.73 9.06 11.91
C SER A 117 1.91 10.04 10.74
N ALA A 118 1.12 11.12 10.71
CA ALA A 118 1.31 12.20 9.74
C ALA A 118 2.71 12.86 9.83
N LEU A 119 3.39 12.71 10.97
CA LEU A 119 4.74 13.22 11.21
C LEU A 119 5.85 12.22 10.82
N GLY A 120 5.51 11.05 10.27
CA GLY A 120 6.49 10.09 9.75
C GLY A 120 7.03 9.06 10.75
N GLN A 121 6.52 9.02 11.98
CA GLN A 121 6.80 7.92 12.91
C GLN A 121 6.08 6.66 12.44
N TRP A 122 6.76 5.51 12.49
CA TRP A 122 6.18 4.20 12.22
C TRP A 122 6.09 3.36 13.49
N ASP A 123 4.97 2.68 13.66
CA ASP A 123 4.69 1.79 14.77
C ASP A 123 4.28 0.41 14.22
N TYR A 124 4.63 -0.66 14.92
CA TYR A 124 4.14 -2.01 14.67
C TYR A 124 2.67 -2.15 15.08
N PRO A 125 1.96 -3.20 14.63
CA PRO A 125 0.56 -3.44 15.03
C PRO A 125 0.36 -3.61 16.54
N THR A 126 1.42 -4.02 17.24
CA THR A 126 1.48 -4.12 18.71
C THR A 126 1.50 -2.77 19.42
N GLY A 127 1.70 -1.67 18.69
CA GLY A 127 1.93 -0.32 19.22
C GLY A 127 3.39 -0.02 19.56
N MET A 128 4.31 -0.98 19.35
CA MET A 128 5.74 -0.76 19.54
C MET A 128 6.31 0.13 18.43
N LEU A 129 7.19 1.06 18.79
CA LEU A 129 7.87 1.92 17.84
C LEU A 129 8.71 1.09 16.85
N ALA A 130 8.58 1.38 15.55
CA ALA A 130 9.37 0.76 14.49
C ALA A 130 10.40 1.73 13.90
N ARG A 131 10.01 2.99 13.70
CA ARG A 131 10.90 4.06 13.20
C ARG A 131 10.55 5.40 13.84
N THR A 132 11.54 6.10 14.37
CA THR A 132 11.34 7.48 14.83
C THR A 132 11.11 8.43 13.65
N SER A 133 10.25 9.44 13.84
CA SER A 133 10.09 10.52 12.86
C SER A 133 11.36 11.35 12.71
N ARG A 134 12.04 11.65 13.83
CA ARG A 134 13.31 12.39 13.87
C ARG A 134 14.48 11.42 14.03
N GLY A 135 15.50 11.59 13.18
CA GLY A 135 16.72 10.75 13.19
C GLY A 135 16.57 9.40 12.50
N GLY A 136 15.34 8.96 12.16
CA GLY A 136 15.12 7.73 11.39
C GLY A 136 15.66 6.47 12.07
N ILE A 137 15.64 6.44 13.41
CA ILE A 137 16.13 5.32 14.20
C ILE A 137 15.16 4.16 14.08
N TRP A 138 15.70 2.96 13.90
CA TRP A 138 14.94 1.74 13.66
C TRP A 138 14.94 0.80 14.86
N TYR A 139 13.81 0.14 15.06
CA TYR A 139 13.63 -0.87 16.08
C TYR A 139 12.97 -2.12 15.48
N THR A 140 13.37 -3.30 15.96
CA THR A 140 12.68 -4.55 15.68
C THR A 140 11.36 -4.59 16.44
N ARG A 141 10.49 -5.55 16.10
CA ARG A 141 9.20 -5.71 16.79
C ARG A 141 9.34 -5.92 18.30
N ASP A 142 10.39 -6.61 18.72
CA ASP A 142 10.67 -6.89 20.12
C ASP A 142 11.22 -5.65 20.86
N GLY A 143 11.27 -4.49 20.19
CA GLY A 143 11.77 -3.24 20.73
C GLY A 143 13.30 -3.13 20.74
N LYS A 144 14.01 -4.02 20.03
CA LYS A 144 15.49 -3.96 19.98
C LYS A 144 15.93 -2.92 18.96
N TYR A 145 16.92 -2.12 19.32
CA TYR A 145 17.56 -1.18 18.41
C TYR A 145 18.21 -1.92 17.24
N VAL A 146 18.07 -1.37 16.03
CA VAL A 146 18.73 -1.88 14.82
C VAL A 146 20.05 -1.12 14.66
N GLU A 147 21.17 -1.81 14.92
CA GLU A 147 22.51 -1.20 14.92
C GLU A 147 22.93 -0.68 13.55
N ASP A 148 22.64 -1.43 12.48
CA ASP A 148 23.01 -1.09 11.11
C ASP A 148 21.76 -0.75 10.28
N ALA A 149 21.23 0.43 10.53
CA ALA A 149 20.05 0.95 9.81
C ALA A 149 20.31 1.15 8.32
N ASP A 150 21.54 1.49 7.93
CA ASP A 150 21.90 1.73 6.53
C ASP A 150 21.92 0.42 5.74
N LYS A 151 22.46 -0.66 6.33
CA LYS A 151 22.35 -2.00 5.75
C LYS A 151 20.89 -2.44 5.62
N ALA A 152 20.07 -2.26 6.66
CA ALA A 152 18.65 -2.63 6.58
C ALA A 152 17.92 -1.89 5.44
N ARG A 153 18.26 -0.61 5.21
CA ARG A 153 17.75 0.16 4.07
C ARG A 153 18.29 -0.33 2.73
N ALA A 154 19.58 -0.67 2.66
CA ALA A 154 20.20 -1.22 1.46
C ALA A 154 19.55 -2.56 1.07
N ASP A 155 19.32 -3.45 2.03
CA ASP A 155 18.64 -4.74 1.83
C ASP A 155 17.19 -4.53 1.34
N ALA A 156 16.46 -3.58 1.93
CA ALA A 156 15.13 -3.19 1.46
C ALA A 156 15.15 -2.65 0.04
N CYS A 157 16.15 -1.86 -0.29
CA CYS A 157 16.34 -1.35 -1.65
C CYS A 157 16.66 -2.46 -2.66
N GLU A 158 17.52 -3.41 -2.30
CA GLU A 158 17.81 -4.56 -3.13
C GLU A 158 16.59 -5.46 -3.32
N TYR A 159 15.77 -5.60 -2.27
CA TYR A 159 14.51 -6.33 -2.32
C TYR A 159 13.54 -5.72 -3.33
N LEU A 160 13.29 -4.40 -3.24
CA LEU A 160 12.44 -3.66 -4.17
C LEU A 160 13.03 -3.62 -5.60
N GLY A 161 14.35 -3.72 -5.71
CA GLY A 161 15.07 -3.76 -6.97
C GLY A 161 15.51 -2.39 -7.48
N LYS A 162 16.43 -2.41 -8.45
CA LYS A 162 17.12 -1.23 -8.99
C LYS A 162 16.21 -0.22 -9.70
N HIS A 163 14.94 -0.52 -9.96
CA HIS A 163 14.00 0.44 -10.56
C HIS A 163 13.26 1.28 -9.51
N LEU A 164 13.24 0.82 -8.25
CA LEU A 164 12.49 1.47 -7.17
C LEU A 164 13.39 2.20 -6.17
N CYS A 165 14.70 1.93 -6.12
CA CYS A 165 15.59 2.52 -5.11
C CYS A 165 16.64 3.57 -5.54
N PRO A 166 17.17 3.60 -6.79
CA PRO A 166 17.96 4.73 -7.23
C PRO A 166 17.06 5.67 -8.03
N LEU A 167 16.67 6.80 -7.41
CA LEU A 167 16.33 8.10 -8.04
C LEU A 167 15.60 9.06 -7.04
N GLY A 168 15.96 9.04 -5.74
CA GLY A 168 15.57 10.12 -4.81
C GLY A 168 14.07 10.39 -4.62
N LYS A 169 13.20 9.45 -5.02
CA LYS A 169 11.73 9.48 -4.88
C LYS A 169 11.11 8.07 -4.79
N ALA A 170 11.83 7.09 -4.24
CA ALA A 170 11.11 5.94 -3.69
C ALA A 170 10.18 6.51 -2.62
N ASP A 171 8.87 6.22 -2.66
CA ASP A 171 7.96 6.63 -1.59
C ASP A 171 8.59 6.18 -0.26
N GLU A 172 8.98 7.13 0.60
CA GLU A 172 9.67 6.82 1.85
C GLU A 172 8.87 5.83 2.69
N ASP A 173 7.55 5.80 2.49
CA ASP A 173 6.64 4.88 3.13
C ASP A 173 6.81 3.44 2.64
N LEU A 174 6.99 3.25 1.32
CA LEU A 174 7.26 1.94 0.73
C LEU A 174 8.61 1.39 1.19
N LEU A 175 9.65 2.23 1.20
CA LEU A 175 10.95 1.82 1.73
C LEU A 175 10.82 1.47 3.22
N ALA A 176 10.14 2.31 3.99
CA ALA A 176 10.02 2.13 5.42
C ALA A 176 9.31 0.82 5.79
N VAL A 177 8.14 0.56 5.18
CA VAL A 177 7.39 -0.65 5.45
C VAL A 177 8.12 -1.92 4.98
N THR A 178 8.94 -1.81 3.92
CA THR A 178 9.80 -2.91 3.46
C THR A 178 10.90 -3.21 4.47
N VAL A 179 11.57 -2.18 5.01
CA VAL A 179 12.57 -2.35 6.10
C VAL A 179 11.91 -3.03 7.30
N MET A 180 10.74 -2.55 7.74
CA MET A 180 9.99 -3.16 8.85
C MET A 180 9.71 -4.64 8.61
N GLY A 181 9.30 -5.01 7.40
CA GLY A 181 9.06 -6.40 7.05
C GLY A 181 10.36 -7.23 7.04
N LEU A 182 11.46 -6.72 6.49
CA LEU A 182 12.71 -7.49 6.35
C LEU A 182 13.38 -7.74 7.68
N ILE A 183 13.49 -6.73 8.54
CA ILE A 183 14.11 -6.89 9.87
C ILE A 183 13.34 -7.88 10.75
N ASN A 184 12.04 -8.09 10.48
CA ASN A 184 11.20 -9.08 11.15
C ASN A 184 10.92 -10.34 10.30
N LYS A 185 11.53 -10.47 9.12
CA LYS A 185 11.43 -11.62 8.19
C LYS A 185 10.02 -11.92 7.68
N THR A 186 9.20 -10.90 7.43
CA THR A 186 7.77 -11.06 7.09
C THR A 186 7.35 -10.43 5.78
N THR A 187 8.34 -10.00 5.00
CA THR A 187 8.13 -9.63 3.61
C THR A 187 7.65 -10.81 2.77
N PRO A 188 6.85 -10.58 1.70
CA PRO A 188 6.57 -11.61 0.72
C PRO A 188 7.88 -12.22 0.16
N PRO A 189 7.87 -13.49 -0.29
CA PRO A 189 9.00 -14.02 -1.04
C PRO A 189 9.15 -13.24 -2.35
N LYS A 190 10.38 -12.91 -2.72
CA LYS A 190 10.69 -12.27 -4.00
C LYS A 190 10.14 -13.19 -5.11
N GLN A 191 9.17 -12.70 -5.87
CA GLN A 191 8.69 -13.45 -7.05
C GLN A 191 9.85 -13.49 -8.04
N LYS A 192 10.47 -14.66 -8.21
CA LYS A 192 11.41 -14.86 -9.31
C LYS A 192 10.63 -14.64 -10.61
N PRO A 193 11.10 -13.81 -11.55
CA PRO A 193 10.48 -13.74 -12.85
C PRO A 193 10.45 -15.16 -13.41
N LYS A 194 9.24 -15.67 -13.66
CA LYS A 194 9.08 -16.96 -14.32
C LYS A 194 9.72 -16.79 -15.70
N PRO A 195 10.70 -17.63 -16.10
CA PRO A 195 11.18 -17.61 -17.47
C PRO A 195 9.95 -17.75 -18.37
N GLU A 196 9.75 -16.82 -19.30
CA GLU A 196 8.78 -17.03 -20.37
C GLU A 196 9.20 -18.32 -21.07
N GLU A 197 8.38 -19.37 -20.92
CA GLU A 197 8.43 -20.50 -21.83
C GLU A 197 8.23 -19.90 -23.22
N SER A 198 9.30 -19.94 -24.01
CA SER A 198 9.23 -19.69 -25.43
C SER A 198 8.11 -20.58 -25.97
N LYS A 199 7.07 -19.95 -26.53
CA LYS A 199 6.14 -20.66 -27.41
C LYS A 199 6.95 -21.14 -28.60
N GLY A 200 7.49 -22.36 -28.47
CA GLY A 200 8.08 -23.12 -29.54
C GLY A 200 7.06 -23.26 -30.65
N ALA A 201 7.47 -22.85 -31.84
CA ALA A 201 6.66 -22.76 -33.02
C ALA A 201 5.91 -24.06 -33.32
N SER A 202 4.66 -23.85 -33.73
CA SER A 202 3.78 -24.79 -34.38
C SER A 202 4.50 -25.57 -35.49
N ASP A 203 4.23 -26.88 -35.51
CA ASP A 203 4.10 -27.77 -36.66
C ASP A 203 4.78 -27.36 -37.99
N LYS A 204 5.75 -28.19 -38.40
CA LYS A 204 5.84 -28.61 -39.80
C LYS A 204 5.94 -30.13 -39.87
N ARG A 205 4.81 -30.75 -40.24
CA ARG A 205 4.80 -31.97 -41.05
C ARG A 205 5.34 -31.63 -42.44
N GLU A 206 6.36 -32.36 -42.87
CA GLU A 206 6.44 -33.05 -44.17
C GLU A 206 7.68 -33.96 -44.17
#